data_AF-A0AAV5JK09-F1
#
_entry.id   AF-A0AAV5JK09-F1
#
_cell.length_a   1.000
_cell.length_b   1.000
_cell.length_c   1.000
_cell.angle_alpha   90.00
_cell.angle_beta   90.00
_cell.angle_gamma   90.00
#
_symmetry.space_group_name_H-M   'P 1'
#
loop_
_entity.id
_entity.type
_entity.pdbx_description
1 polymer ?
#
loop_
_entity_poly.entity_id
_entity_poly.type
_entity_poly.pdbx_seq_one_letter_code
_entity_poly.pdbx_strand_id
1 'polypeptide(L)'
;MVEIPLLGRFQLHQQRFEFKRLVPAFLSTYYKTLFAVLWIAAFVSVFLWQRNAVGVRFSFFRGVGSGRPMPRLRPVAFNLTDFGGVGDGVTLNTEAFERAVSAISKLGKRGGGQLNVPPGKWLMVPFNLTSHLTLFLAENAEILGIEV
;
A
#
# COMPACT_ATOMS: atom_id res chain seq x y z
N MET A 1 77.36 28.22 64.84
CA MET A 1 76.04 28.16 65.48
C MET A 1 75.01 28.48 64.40
N VAL A 2 74.11 27.52 64.12
CA VAL A 2 72.78 27.65 63.47
C VAL A 2 72.71 27.81 61.93
N GLU A 3 72.49 26.67 61.25
CA GLU A 3 71.31 26.30 60.42
C GLU A 3 70.67 27.32 59.42
N ILE A 4 70.66 26.97 58.12
CA ILE A 4 69.46 26.67 57.27
C ILE A 4 69.79 26.82 55.76
N PRO A 5 69.44 25.83 54.91
CA PRO A 5 69.58 25.89 53.44
C PRO A 5 68.34 26.50 52.79
N LEU A 6 68.39 27.00 51.54
CA LEU A 6 67.22 26.94 50.65
C LEU A 6 67.59 27.13 49.16
N LEU A 7 67.09 26.17 48.39
CA LEU A 7 67.23 25.93 46.97
C LEU A 7 66.34 26.92 46.19
N GLY A 8 66.96 27.81 45.40
CA GLY A 8 66.26 28.80 44.57
C GLY A 8 66.77 28.82 43.14
N ARG A 9 66.11 28.07 42.24
CA ARG A 9 66.29 28.25 40.79
C ARG A 9 64.98 27.96 40.06
N PHE A 10 64.10 28.95 40.01
CA PHE A 10 62.96 28.98 39.09
C PHE A 10 63.34 29.83 37.88
N GLN A 11 63.69 29.15 36.78
CA GLN A 11 63.77 29.73 35.44
C GLN A 11 62.35 29.84 34.87
N LEU A 12 61.93 31.07 34.58
CA LEU A 12 60.74 31.43 33.82
C LEU A 12 60.77 30.76 32.44
N HIS A 13 59.94 29.73 32.26
CA HIS A 13 59.62 29.17 30.95
C HIS A 13 58.09 29.13 30.79
N GLN A 14 57.60 29.95 29.87
CA GLN A 14 56.32 29.83 29.15
C GLN A 14 55.01 29.75 29.97
N GLN A 15 54.50 30.90 30.37
CA GLN A 15 53.05 31.11 30.54
C GLN A 15 52.41 31.54 29.21
N ARG A 16 52.12 30.59 28.33
CA ARG A 16 51.14 30.72 27.23
C ARG A 16 50.75 29.32 26.80
N PHE A 17 49.45 29.03 26.73
CA PHE A 17 48.83 27.70 26.67
C PHE A 17 48.84 27.03 28.05
N GLU A 18 47.73 26.91 28.77
CA GLU A 18 46.86 25.73 28.64
C GLU A 18 45.48 25.97 29.32
N PHE A 19 44.90 27.19 29.30
CA PHE A 19 43.57 27.39 29.90
C PHE A 19 42.40 26.78 29.09
N LYS A 20 42.67 26.20 27.90
CA LYS A 20 41.67 25.54 27.05
C LYS A 20 41.66 24.01 27.16
N ARG A 21 42.54 23.41 27.96
CA ARG A 21 42.64 21.95 28.11
C ARG A 21 42.07 21.40 29.42
N LEU A 22 41.55 22.30 30.27
CA LEU A 22 40.93 21.98 31.55
C LEU A 22 39.47 22.44 31.63
N VAL A 23 38.74 22.42 30.50
CA VAL A 23 37.30 22.19 30.55
C VAL A 23 37.15 20.69 30.33
N PRO A 24 36.85 19.91 31.36
CA PRO A 24 36.97 18.47 31.28
C PRO A 24 36.08 17.95 30.15
N ALA A 25 36.64 17.06 29.32
CA ALA A 25 35.92 16.24 28.33
C ALA A 25 34.78 15.38 28.94
N PHE A 26 34.52 15.53 30.24
CA PHE A 26 33.44 14.90 30.99
C PHE A 26 32.11 15.65 30.90
N LEU A 27 32.09 16.96 30.63
CA LEU A 27 30.85 17.71 30.41
C LEU A 27 30.19 17.35 29.08
N SER A 28 30.98 16.91 28.08
CA SER A 28 30.47 16.64 26.73
C SER A 28 29.72 15.32 26.61
N THR A 29 30.17 14.32 27.36
CA THR A 29 29.55 13.01 27.41
C THR A 29 28.26 13.05 28.22
N TYR A 30 28.23 13.88 29.29
CA TYR A 30 27.06 14.05 30.15
C TYR A 30 25.86 14.64 29.42
N TYR A 31 26.03 15.73 28.66
CA TYR A 31 24.88 16.28 27.90
C TYR A 31 24.40 15.35 26.79
N LYS A 32 25.30 14.54 26.21
CA LYS A 32 24.97 13.58 25.14
C LYS A 32 24.17 12.39 25.66
N THR A 33 24.54 11.86 26.83
CA THR A 33 23.77 10.79 27.49
C THR A 33 22.45 11.31 28.05
N LEU A 34 22.45 12.51 28.63
CA LEU A 34 21.21 13.16 29.08
C LEU A 34 20.23 13.38 27.93
N PHE A 35 20.70 13.88 26.78
CA PHE A 35 19.85 14.07 25.61
C PHE A 35 19.29 12.74 25.09
N ALA A 36 20.10 11.68 25.07
CA ALA A 36 19.66 10.35 24.64
C ALA A 36 18.61 9.77 25.59
N VAL A 37 18.80 9.86 26.90
CA VAL A 37 17.83 9.38 27.90
C VAL A 37 16.53 10.17 27.82
N LEU A 38 16.61 11.50 27.65
CA LEU A 38 15.44 12.36 27.49
C LEU A 38 14.67 12.02 26.20
N TRP A 39 15.39 11.74 25.11
CA TRP A 39 14.80 11.24 23.86
C TRP A 39 14.11 9.89 24.05
N ILE A 40 14.77 8.93 24.69
CA ILE A 40 14.18 7.61 24.97
C ILE A 40 12.93 7.74 25.84
N ALA A 41 12.97 8.57 26.88
CA ALA A 41 11.83 8.84 27.75
C ALA A 41 10.67 9.50 26.98
N ALA A 42 10.96 10.43 26.07
CA ALA A 42 9.95 11.04 25.20
C ALA A 42 9.30 10.00 24.26
N PHE A 43 10.10 9.11 23.65
CA PHE A 43 9.59 8.05 22.79
C PHE A 43 8.76 7.01 23.56
N VAL A 44 9.23 6.61 24.75
CA VAL A 44 8.49 5.70 25.62
C VAL A 44 7.18 6.35 26.08
N SER A 45 7.19 7.65 26.40
CA SER A 45 5.97 8.40 26.76
C SER A 45 4.95 8.42 25.61
N VAL A 46 5.39 8.70 24.37
CA VAL A 46 4.52 8.64 23.18
C VAL A 46 3.99 7.23 22.93
N PHE A 47 4.83 6.20 23.11
CA PHE A 47 4.44 4.81 22.89
C PHE A 47 3.46 4.31 23.98
N LEU A 48 3.66 4.71 25.23
CA LEU A 48 2.75 4.43 26.35
C LEU A 48 1.43 5.20 26.19
N TRP A 49 1.48 6.44 25.72
CA TRP A 49 0.29 7.23 25.36
C TRP A 49 -0.47 6.61 24.19
N GLN A 50 0.22 6.14 23.14
CA GLN A 50 -0.39 5.35 22.07
C GLN A 50 -1.06 4.08 22.62
N ARG A 51 -0.39 3.35 23.53
CA ARG A 51 -0.94 2.12 24.12
C ARG A 51 -2.22 2.38 24.94
N ASN A 52 -2.27 3.48 25.68
CA ASN A 52 -3.44 3.83 26.51
C ASN A 52 -4.57 4.51 25.70
N ALA A 53 -4.25 5.23 24.62
CA ALA A 53 -5.23 5.69 23.63
C ALA A 53 -5.85 4.53 22.84
N VAL A 54 -5.18 3.37 22.78
CA VAL A 54 -5.68 2.16 22.12
C VAL A 54 -6.65 1.35 22.99
N GLY A 55 -6.75 1.64 24.30
CA GLY A 55 -7.82 1.09 25.17
C GLY A 55 -9.21 1.69 24.90
N VAL A 56 -9.28 2.95 24.43
CA VAL A 56 -10.54 3.61 24.02
C VAL A 56 -10.76 3.51 22.50
N ARG A 57 -9.75 3.08 21.74
CA ARG A 57 -9.87 2.85 20.28
C ARG A 57 -10.22 1.41 19.88
N PHE A 58 -10.52 0.55 20.85
CA PHE A 58 -11.06 -0.79 20.57
C PHE A 58 -12.60 -0.85 20.53
N SER A 59 -13.29 0.27 20.76
CA SER A 59 -14.76 0.35 20.64
C SER A 59 -15.25 0.82 19.27
N PHE A 60 -14.36 1.15 18.33
CA PHE A 60 -14.75 1.59 16.98
C PHE A 60 -15.00 0.46 15.96
N PHE A 61 -14.76 -0.81 16.34
CA PHE A 61 -15.01 -1.95 15.44
C PHE A 61 -16.22 -2.82 15.83
N ARG A 62 -17.09 -2.34 16.74
CA ARG A 62 -18.41 -2.96 16.95
C ARG A 62 -19.56 -2.08 16.48
N GLY A 63 -19.31 -1.28 15.45
CA GLY A 63 -20.36 -0.94 14.51
C GLY A 63 -20.58 -2.15 13.61
N VAL A 64 -21.68 -2.87 13.83
CA VAL A 64 -22.30 -3.72 12.80
C VAL A 64 -22.72 -2.77 11.67
N GLY A 65 -21.73 -2.31 10.90
CA GLY A 65 -21.95 -1.57 9.68
C GLY A 65 -22.44 -2.58 8.67
N SER A 66 -23.77 -2.59 8.47
CA SER A 66 -24.49 -3.19 7.33
C SER A 66 -23.55 -3.93 6.38
N GLY A 67 -23.44 -5.25 6.58
CA GLY A 67 -22.55 -6.11 5.82
C GLY A 67 -22.63 -5.72 4.36
N ARG A 68 -21.50 -5.30 3.79
CA ARG A 68 -21.42 -4.99 2.36
C ARG A 68 -22.10 -6.14 1.63
N PRO A 69 -23.14 -5.90 0.81
CA PRO A 69 -23.81 -6.98 0.13
C PRO A 69 -22.72 -7.74 -0.63
N MET A 70 -22.58 -9.03 -0.32
CA MET A 70 -21.58 -9.86 -0.98
C MET A 70 -21.84 -9.76 -2.49
N PRO A 71 -20.79 -9.58 -3.32
CA PRO A 71 -20.94 -9.58 -4.76
C PRO A 71 -21.70 -10.85 -5.17
N ARG A 72 -22.91 -10.69 -5.72
CA ARG A 72 -23.71 -11.82 -6.17
C ARG A 72 -23.24 -12.19 -7.57
N LEU A 73 -22.74 -13.42 -7.72
CA LEU A 73 -22.44 -13.99 -9.02
C LEU A 73 -23.71 -14.09 -9.86
N ARG A 74 -23.57 -13.98 -11.18
CA ARG A 74 -24.70 -14.20 -12.09
C ARG A 74 -25.14 -15.67 -12.00
N PRO A 75 -26.45 -15.98 -12.04
CA PRO A 75 -26.93 -17.35 -11.93
C PRO A 75 -26.52 -18.26 -13.11
N VAL A 76 -26.20 -17.66 -14.26
CA VAL A 76 -25.84 -18.36 -15.50
C VAL A 76 -24.58 -17.73 -16.08
N ALA A 77 -23.69 -18.56 -16.61
CA ALA A 77 -22.51 -18.15 -17.36
C ALA A 77 -22.45 -18.88 -18.70
N PHE A 78 -22.00 -18.19 -19.74
CA PHE A 78 -21.76 -18.73 -21.08
C PHE A 78 -20.35 -18.38 -21.54
N ASN A 79 -19.75 -19.19 -22.41
CA ASN A 79 -18.50 -18.84 -23.06
C ASN A 79 -18.78 -18.27 -24.46
N LEU A 80 -17.98 -17.29 -24.87
CA LEU A 80 -18.10 -16.68 -26.20
C LEU A 80 -17.89 -17.71 -27.34
N THR A 81 -17.07 -18.72 -27.10
CA THR A 81 -16.83 -19.84 -28.02
C THR A 81 -18.09 -20.66 -28.30
N ASP A 82 -19.02 -20.74 -27.35
CA ASP A 82 -20.29 -21.47 -27.51
C ASP A 82 -21.21 -20.78 -28.53
N PHE A 83 -20.98 -19.48 -28.78
CA PHE A 83 -21.66 -18.69 -29.80
C PHE A 83 -20.86 -18.59 -31.11
N GLY A 84 -19.81 -19.39 -31.28
CA GLY A 84 -19.00 -19.42 -32.50
C GLY A 84 -17.94 -18.33 -32.58
N GLY A 85 -17.57 -17.71 -31.46
CA GLY A 85 -16.45 -16.78 -31.43
C GLY A 85 -15.10 -17.49 -31.61
N VAL A 86 -14.18 -16.84 -32.33
CA VAL A 86 -12.80 -17.30 -32.58
C VAL A 86 -11.82 -16.20 -32.15
N GLY A 87 -10.90 -16.55 -31.25
CA GLY A 87 -9.93 -15.64 -30.62
C GLY A 87 -8.61 -15.45 -31.39
N ASP A 88 -8.65 -15.45 -32.73
CA ASP A 88 -7.47 -15.38 -33.61
C ASP A 88 -7.01 -13.95 -33.93
N GLY A 89 -7.80 -12.94 -33.56
CA GLY A 89 -7.56 -11.52 -33.85
C GLY A 89 -7.87 -11.09 -35.28
N VAL A 90 -8.41 -11.98 -36.11
CA VAL A 90 -8.70 -11.74 -37.54
C VAL A 90 -10.17 -11.99 -37.85
N THR A 91 -10.78 -12.98 -37.21
CA THR A 91 -12.19 -13.31 -37.36
C THR A 91 -13.07 -12.24 -36.73
N LEU A 92 -14.05 -11.74 -37.49
CA LEU A 92 -15.03 -10.78 -36.98
C LEU A 92 -16.04 -11.48 -36.06
N ASN A 93 -15.99 -11.17 -34.77
CA ASN A 93 -16.76 -11.83 -33.71
C ASN A 93 -18.08 -11.12 -33.36
N THR A 94 -18.46 -10.06 -34.07
CA THR A 94 -19.65 -9.25 -33.75
C THR A 94 -20.92 -10.09 -33.63
N GLU A 95 -21.14 -11.01 -34.57
CA GLU A 95 -22.33 -11.87 -34.56
C GLU A 95 -22.34 -12.83 -33.35
N ALA A 96 -21.17 -13.33 -32.93
CA ALA A 96 -21.05 -14.18 -31.75
C ALA A 96 -21.41 -13.41 -30.47
N PHE A 97 -20.92 -12.16 -30.35
CA PHE A 97 -21.29 -11.26 -29.25
C PHE A 97 -22.79 -10.94 -29.25
N GLU A 98 -23.38 -10.61 -30.40
CA GLU A 98 -24.82 -10.33 -30.51
C GLU A 98 -25.68 -11.54 -30.15
N ARG A 99 -25.31 -12.75 -30.60
CA ARG A 99 -26.00 -13.99 -30.21
C ARG A 99 -25.90 -14.23 -28.70
N ALA A 100 -24.73 -13.99 -28.10
CA ALA A 100 -24.54 -14.12 -26.66
C ALA A 100 -25.39 -13.10 -25.86
N VAL A 101 -25.39 -11.84 -26.28
CA VAL A 101 -26.20 -10.77 -25.68
C VAL A 101 -27.69 -11.11 -25.79
N SER A 102 -28.15 -11.58 -26.95
CA SER A 102 -29.54 -12.00 -27.16
C SER A 102 -29.94 -13.15 -26.22
N ALA A 103 -29.07 -14.15 -26.04
CA ALA A 103 -29.31 -15.24 -25.10
C ALA A 103 -29.41 -14.75 -23.64
N ILE A 104 -28.52 -13.85 -23.22
CA ILE A 104 -28.52 -13.29 -21.86
C ILE A 104 -29.72 -12.36 -21.63
N SER A 105 -30.16 -11.60 -22.64
CA SER A 105 -31.32 -10.70 -22.52
C SER A 105 -32.59 -11.43 -22.06
N LYS A 106 -32.77 -12.68 -22.52
CA LYS A 106 -33.90 -13.54 -22.15
C LYS A 106 -33.88 -13.94 -20.66
N LEU A 107 -32.73 -13.81 -19.99
CA LEU A 107 -32.53 -14.11 -18.57
C LEU A 107 -32.71 -12.89 -17.66
N GLY A 108 -33.08 -11.70 -18.18
CA GLY A 108 -33.18 -10.47 -17.39
C GLY A 108 -34.05 -10.59 -16.14
N LYS A 109 -35.22 -11.24 -16.24
CA LYS A 109 -36.12 -11.50 -15.10
C LYS A 109 -35.55 -12.48 -14.05
N ARG A 110 -34.49 -13.21 -14.40
CA ARG A 110 -33.82 -14.21 -13.55
C ARG A 110 -32.47 -13.72 -13.02
N GLY A 111 -32.16 -12.43 -13.16
CA GLY A 111 -30.88 -11.84 -12.72
C GLY A 111 -29.80 -11.75 -13.80
N GLY A 112 -30.13 -12.11 -15.04
CA GLY A 112 -29.25 -12.01 -16.22
C GLY A 112 -28.22 -13.13 -16.31
N GLY A 113 -27.04 -12.81 -16.85
CA GLY A 113 -26.02 -13.80 -17.15
C GLY A 113 -24.63 -13.18 -17.32
N GLN A 114 -23.63 -14.03 -17.19
CA GLN A 114 -22.22 -13.71 -17.44
C GLN A 114 -21.78 -14.27 -18.79
N LEU A 115 -21.04 -13.47 -19.56
CA LEU A 115 -20.37 -13.89 -20.78
C LEU A 115 -18.87 -13.91 -20.53
N ASN A 116 -18.26 -15.09 -20.63
CA ASN A 116 -16.84 -15.30 -20.48
C ASN A 116 -16.16 -15.22 -21.86
N VAL A 117 -15.15 -14.37 -21.95
CA VAL A 117 -14.27 -14.24 -23.10
C VAL A 117 -12.94 -14.92 -22.74
N PRO A 118 -12.62 -16.08 -23.35
CA PRO A 118 -11.39 -16.79 -23.06
C PRO A 118 -10.14 -16.04 -23.58
N PRO A 119 -8.93 -16.46 -23.18
CA PRO A 119 -7.69 -15.89 -23.68
C PRO A 119 -7.64 -15.90 -25.21
N GLY A 120 -7.17 -14.81 -25.82
CA GLY A 120 -7.15 -14.65 -27.27
C GLY A 120 -7.46 -13.22 -27.70
N LYS A 121 -7.44 -12.99 -29.02
CA LYS A 121 -7.71 -11.69 -29.63
C LYS A 121 -9.06 -11.71 -30.33
N TRP A 122 -9.95 -10.81 -29.96
CA TRP A 122 -11.37 -10.84 -30.34
C TRP A 122 -11.71 -9.60 -31.14
N LEU A 123 -11.62 -9.69 -32.47
CA LEU A 123 -11.92 -8.59 -33.38
C LEU A 123 -13.43 -8.37 -33.50
N MET A 124 -13.90 -7.15 -33.28
CA MET A 124 -15.33 -6.80 -33.33
C MET A 124 -15.55 -5.35 -33.80
N VAL A 125 -16.77 -5.09 -34.26
CA VAL A 125 -17.29 -3.71 -34.41
C VAL A 125 -18.16 -3.34 -33.20
N PRO A 126 -18.49 -2.06 -32.98
CA PRO A 126 -19.40 -1.66 -31.91
C PRO A 126 -20.74 -2.40 -31.98
N PHE A 127 -21.23 -2.86 -30.83
CA PHE A 127 -22.49 -3.60 -30.71
C PHE A 127 -23.24 -3.19 -29.44
N ASN A 128 -24.55 -3.48 -29.39
CA ASN A 128 -25.39 -3.09 -28.27
C ASN A 128 -25.31 -4.10 -27.12
N LEU A 129 -25.17 -3.60 -25.89
CA LEU A 129 -25.27 -4.40 -24.67
C LEU A 129 -26.72 -4.51 -24.18
N THR A 130 -26.97 -5.47 -23.29
CA THR A 130 -28.26 -5.65 -22.62
C THR A 130 -28.13 -5.52 -21.10
N SER A 131 -29.24 -5.23 -20.42
CA SER A 131 -29.26 -5.12 -18.96
C SER A 131 -28.93 -6.47 -18.29
N HIS A 132 -28.37 -6.42 -17.09
CA HIS A 132 -28.00 -7.60 -16.29
C HIS A 132 -26.96 -8.54 -16.95
N LEU A 133 -26.19 -8.03 -17.91
CA LEU A 133 -25.03 -8.72 -18.46
C LEU A 133 -23.79 -8.43 -17.60
N THR A 134 -22.96 -9.45 -17.38
CA THR A 134 -21.59 -9.30 -16.89
C THR A 134 -20.64 -9.81 -17.97
N LEU A 135 -19.77 -8.94 -18.48
CA LEU A 135 -18.71 -9.34 -19.41
C LEU A 135 -17.45 -9.66 -18.60
N PHE A 136 -17.00 -10.91 -18.65
CA PHE A 136 -15.80 -11.36 -17.96
C PHE A 136 -14.70 -11.67 -18.97
N LEU A 137 -13.58 -10.97 -18.84
CA LEU A 137 -12.39 -11.17 -19.65
C LEU A 137 -11.40 -12.02 -18.87
N ALA A 138 -11.04 -13.18 -19.41
CA ALA A 138 -9.97 -13.99 -18.86
C ALA A 138 -8.62 -13.27 -19.02
N GLU A 139 -7.61 -13.74 -18.27
CA GLU A 139 -6.24 -13.28 -18.46
C GLU A 139 -5.81 -13.46 -19.93
N ASN A 140 -5.17 -12.45 -20.51
CA ASN A 140 -4.76 -12.43 -21.92
C ASN A 140 -5.93 -12.44 -22.94
N ALA A 141 -7.14 -12.05 -22.54
CA ALA A 141 -8.22 -11.74 -23.48
C ALA A 141 -8.11 -10.27 -23.94
N GLU A 142 -7.93 -10.06 -25.23
CA GLU A 142 -7.86 -8.74 -25.87
C GLU A 142 -9.07 -8.53 -26.78
N ILE A 143 -9.88 -7.49 -26.52
CA ILE A 143 -10.95 -7.09 -27.44
C ILE A 143 -10.39 -6.03 -28.40
N LEU A 144 -10.44 -6.33 -29.70
CA LEU A 144 -9.96 -5.43 -30.75
C LEU A 144 -11.17 -4.75 -31.40
N GLY A 145 -11.28 -3.44 -31.25
CA GLY A 145 -12.31 -2.64 -31.91
C GLY A 145 -11.85 -2.19 -33.30
N ILE A 146 -12.70 -2.37 -34.31
CA ILE A 146 -12.52 -1.76 -35.63
C ILE A 146 -13.31 -0.45 -35.68
N GLU A 147 -12.67 0.62 -36.16
CA GLU A 147 -13.35 1.85 -36.55
C GLU A 147 -14.04 1.63 -37.90
N VAL A 148 -15.37 1.84 -37.92
CA VAL A 148 -16.24 1.63 -39.08
C VAL A 148 -16.58 2.98 -39.71
#